data_AF-S6A8D8-F1
#
_entry.id   AF-S6A8D8-F1
#
_cell.length_a   1.000
_cell.length_b   1.000
_cell.length_c   1.000
_cell.angle_alpha   90.00
_cell.angle_beta   90.00
_cell.angle_gamma   90.00
#
_symmetry.space_group_name_H-M   'P 1'
#
loop_
_entity.id
_entity.type
_entity.pdbx_description
1 polymer ?
#
loop_
_entity_poly.entity_id
_entity_poly.type
_entity_poly.pdbx_seq_one_letter_code
_entity_poly.pdbx_strand_id
1 'polypeptide(L)'
;MKILFKKELYEFLANYRLWMALIIFSLVPYLPQIQKLKFYPFIMLFFMLLIIIQYIYDSYKNDLLYKGVFFLHNIKFGFFKPFIVKILFAFLMSIVMLLINLPNIYHLINLQSSIWFPLYFIYASSVTYICSIYARGVETTAISFAILIIVSILVLIFLLPSLLLKIVTVLSISLVSIIVCQIFSQSMYYRTQL
;
A
#
# COMPACT_ATOMS: atom_id res chain seq x y z
N MET A 1 5.65 -13.47 -14.81
CA MET A 1 4.99 -13.53 -13.48
C MET A 1 5.81 -14.30 -12.45
N LYS A 2 6.23 -15.56 -12.69
CA LYS A 2 6.99 -16.35 -11.69
C LYS A 2 8.27 -15.67 -11.16
N ILE A 3 9.06 -15.04 -12.04
CA ILE A 3 10.30 -14.33 -11.66
C ILE A 3 9.99 -13.09 -10.80
N LEU A 4 9.01 -12.28 -11.24
CA LEU A 4 8.51 -11.12 -10.50
C LEU A 4 8.04 -11.50 -9.09
N PHE A 5 7.26 -12.58 -8.97
CA PHE A 5 6.75 -13.04 -7.69
C PHE A 5 7.88 -13.51 -6.75
N LYS A 6 8.86 -14.26 -7.28
CA LYS A 6 10.03 -14.68 -6.49
C LYS A 6 10.85 -13.49 -6.00
N LYS A 7 11.03 -12.48 -6.86
CA LYS A 7 11.74 -11.25 -6.53
C LYS A 7 11.01 -10.52 -5.39
N GLU A 8 9.71 -10.30 -5.54
CA GLU A 8 8.90 -9.62 -4.54
C GLU A 8 8.87 -10.37 -3.21
N LEU A 9 8.74 -11.71 -3.25
CA LEU A 9 8.84 -12.56 -2.06
C LEU A 9 10.17 -12.38 -1.33
N TYR A 10 11.28 -12.29 -2.07
CA TYR A 10 12.60 -12.07 -1.48
C TYR A 10 12.70 -10.69 -0.84
N GLU A 11 12.23 -9.63 -1.51
CA GLU A 11 12.19 -8.29 -0.93
C GLU A 11 11.33 -8.23 0.33
N PHE A 12 10.18 -8.91 0.32
CA PHE A 12 9.29 -9.02 1.46
C PHE A 12 9.95 -9.74 2.65
N LEU A 13 10.56 -10.90 2.43
CA LEU A 13 11.22 -11.67 3.49
C LEU A 13 12.47 -10.95 4.05
N ALA A 14 13.22 -10.26 3.21
CA ALA A 14 14.46 -9.58 3.62
C ALA A 14 14.23 -8.19 4.26
N ASN A 15 13.01 -7.64 4.21
CA ASN A 15 12.73 -6.30 4.73
C ASN A 15 12.58 -6.30 6.27
N TYR A 16 13.71 -6.22 6.97
CA TYR A 16 13.73 -6.19 8.45
C TYR A 16 12.88 -5.06 9.05
N ARG A 17 12.79 -3.89 8.39
CA ARG A 17 12.01 -2.75 8.89
C ARG A 17 10.53 -3.06 8.89
N LEU A 18 10.05 -3.71 7.82
CA LEU A 18 8.69 -4.20 7.73
C LEU A 18 8.39 -5.18 8.87
N TRP A 19 9.24 -6.22 9.04
CA TRP A 19 9.01 -7.24 10.07
C TRP A 19 8.99 -6.64 11.48
N MET A 20 9.89 -5.70 11.77
CA MET A 20 9.86 -4.95 13.04
C MET A 20 8.56 -4.17 13.22
N ALA A 21 8.08 -3.48 12.17
CA ALA A 21 6.82 -2.75 12.24
C ALA A 21 5.61 -3.68 12.43
N LEU A 22 5.60 -4.88 11.81
CA LEU A 22 4.59 -5.91 12.02
C LEU A 22 4.57 -6.41 13.46
N ILE A 23 5.73 -6.66 14.06
CA ILE A 23 5.84 -7.05 15.48
C ILE A 23 5.27 -5.95 16.37
N ILE A 24 5.67 -4.70 16.16
CA ILE A 24 5.15 -3.56 16.93
C ILE A 24 3.62 -3.48 16.79
N PHE A 25 3.10 -3.58 15.57
CA PHE A 25 1.66 -3.56 15.30
C PHE A 25 0.91 -4.71 15.98
N SER A 26 1.51 -5.91 16.08
CA SER A 26 0.90 -7.04 16.80
C SER A 26 0.75 -6.79 18.31
N LEU A 27 1.58 -5.90 18.87
CA LEU A 27 1.57 -5.56 20.29
C LEU A 27 0.58 -4.43 20.61
N VAL A 28 0.28 -3.54 19.66
CA VAL A 28 -0.61 -2.38 19.84
C VAL A 28 -1.99 -2.76 20.43
N PRO A 29 -2.67 -3.83 19.95
CA PRO A 29 -3.95 -4.26 20.52
C PRO A 29 -3.92 -4.61 22.00
N TYR A 30 -2.77 -5.02 22.55
CA TYR A 30 -2.63 -5.42 23.94
C TYR A 30 -2.50 -4.23 24.91
N LEU A 31 -2.43 -3.00 24.39
CA LEU A 31 -2.40 -1.80 25.22
C LEU A 31 -3.83 -1.45 25.66
N PRO A 32 -4.18 -1.59 26.97
CA PRO A 32 -5.55 -1.47 27.45
C PRO A 32 -6.14 -0.07 27.29
N GLN A 33 -5.29 0.94 27.13
CA GLN A 33 -5.70 2.33 26.88
C GLN A 33 -6.28 2.49 25.46
N ILE A 34 -5.77 1.74 24.48
CA ILE A 34 -6.12 1.90 23.07
C ILE A 34 -7.47 1.23 22.78
N GLN A 35 -7.73 0.06 23.38
CA GLN A 35 -8.99 -0.68 23.22
C GLN A 35 -10.23 0.10 23.68
N LYS A 36 -10.07 1.04 24.62
CA LYS A 36 -11.17 1.87 25.15
C LYS A 36 -11.52 3.07 24.26
N LEU A 37 -10.73 3.33 23.21
CA LEU A 37 -10.96 4.45 22.31
C LEU A 37 -12.13 4.16 21.36
N LYS A 38 -13.08 5.10 21.26
CA LYS A 38 -14.19 5.01 20.29
C LYS A 38 -13.73 4.85 18.83
N PHE A 39 -12.52 5.33 18.52
CA PHE A 39 -11.92 5.29 17.18
C PHE A 39 -10.93 4.13 16.99
N TYR A 40 -10.94 3.11 17.87
CA TYR A 40 -10.06 1.95 17.76
C TYR A 40 -10.01 1.31 16.36
N PRO A 41 -11.14 1.09 15.65
CA PRO A 41 -11.12 0.51 14.31
C PRO A 41 -10.35 1.38 13.31
N PHE A 42 -10.51 2.70 13.38
CA PHE A 42 -9.80 3.64 12.52
C PHE A 42 -8.29 3.60 12.79
N ILE A 43 -7.90 3.60 14.07
CA ILE A 43 -6.49 3.55 14.48
C ILE A 43 -5.82 2.28 13.94
N MET A 44 -6.49 1.13 14.05
CA MET A 44 -5.97 -0.13 13.54
C MET A 44 -5.81 -0.14 12.02
N LEU A 45 -6.82 0.34 11.28
CA LEU A 45 -6.74 0.47 9.82
C LEU A 45 -5.65 1.47 9.40
N PHE A 46 -5.50 2.57 10.13
CA PHE A 46 -4.46 3.56 9.90
C PHE A 46 -3.05 2.97 10.05
N PHE A 47 -2.78 2.25 11.14
CA PHE A 47 -1.48 1.60 11.33
C PHE A 47 -1.21 0.49 10.30
N MET A 48 -2.22 -0.31 9.96
CA MET A 48 -2.10 -1.29 8.87
C MET A 48 -1.71 -0.62 7.56
N LEU A 49 -2.39 0.48 7.23
CA LEU A 49 -2.15 1.24 6.02
C LEU A 49 -0.72 1.81 6.00
N LEU A 50 -0.23 2.38 7.10
CA LEU A 50 1.13 2.93 7.16
C LEU A 50 2.19 1.87 6.87
N ILE A 51 2.07 0.69 7.47
CA ILE A 51 3.02 -0.42 7.26
C ILE A 51 3.01 -0.87 5.80
N ILE A 52 1.82 -0.96 5.20
CA ILE A 52 1.65 -1.34 3.80
C ILE A 52 2.20 -0.27 2.84
N ILE A 53 1.93 1.01 3.09
CA ILE A 53 2.48 2.12 2.29
C ILE A 53 4.00 2.11 2.34
N GLN A 54 4.58 1.91 3.53
CA GLN A 54 6.03 1.84 3.73
C GLN A 54 6.65 0.73 2.87
N TYR A 55 6.07 -0.47 2.93
CA TYR A 55 6.51 -1.59 2.10
C TYR A 55 6.46 -1.28 0.60
N ILE A 56 5.31 -0.79 0.13
CA ILE A 56 5.09 -0.53 -1.29
C ILE A 56 6.12 0.50 -1.79
N TYR A 57 6.34 1.56 -1.01
CA TYR A 57 7.34 2.57 -1.32
C TYR A 57 8.76 1.98 -1.35
N ASP A 58 9.16 1.21 -0.34
CA ASP A 58 10.50 0.62 -0.29
C ASP A 58 10.75 -0.31 -1.49
N SER A 59 9.74 -1.09 -1.88
CA SER A 59 9.83 -1.95 -3.06
C SER A 59 9.92 -1.14 -4.37
N TYR A 60 9.13 -0.06 -4.53
CA TYR A 60 9.28 0.83 -5.70
C TYR A 60 10.62 1.56 -5.72
N LYS A 61 11.11 1.99 -4.56
CA LYS A 61 12.42 2.62 -4.41
C LYS A 61 13.53 1.67 -4.83
N ASN A 62 13.47 0.40 -4.43
CA ASN A 62 14.43 -0.62 -4.87
C ASN A 62 14.37 -0.84 -6.39
N ASP A 63 13.16 -0.90 -6.98
CA ASP A 63 13.00 -1.00 -8.43
C ASP A 63 13.63 0.18 -9.19
N LEU A 64 13.51 1.40 -8.67
CA LEU A 64 14.04 2.61 -9.29
C LEU A 64 15.57 2.72 -9.10
N LEU A 65 16.07 2.51 -7.89
CA LEU A 65 17.51 2.64 -7.57
C LEU A 65 18.37 1.61 -8.27
N TYR A 66 17.96 0.33 -8.25
CA TYR A 66 18.74 -0.76 -8.85
C TYR A 66 18.47 -0.95 -10.34
N LYS A 67 17.88 0.05 -11.01
CA LYS A 67 17.46 -0.04 -12.41
C LYS A 67 16.59 -1.29 -12.67
N GLY A 68 15.86 -1.78 -11.66
CA GLY A 68 14.90 -2.88 -11.79
C GLY A 68 13.84 -2.57 -12.83
N VAL A 69 13.47 -1.29 -12.98
CA VAL A 69 12.62 -0.81 -14.08
C VAL A 69 13.24 -1.11 -15.46
N PHE A 70 14.55 -0.96 -15.66
CA PHE A 70 15.24 -1.32 -16.90
C PHE A 70 15.31 -2.84 -17.10
N PHE A 71 15.45 -3.64 -16.03
CA PHE A 71 15.39 -5.11 -16.11
C PHE A 71 13.98 -5.61 -16.50
N LEU A 72 12.94 -5.04 -15.88
CA LEU A 72 11.54 -5.35 -16.21
C LEU A 72 11.18 -4.91 -17.63
N HIS A 73 11.73 -3.78 -18.05
CA HIS A 73 11.56 -3.27 -19.39
C HIS A 73 12.31 -4.11 -20.44
N ASN A 74 13.52 -4.57 -20.16
CA ASN A 74 14.29 -5.49 -21.02
C ASN A 74 13.58 -6.85 -21.19
N ILE A 75 12.75 -7.26 -20.24
CA ILE A 75 11.95 -8.50 -20.33
C ILE A 75 10.55 -8.25 -20.94
N LYS A 76 10.30 -7.06 -21.51
CA LYS A 76 9.01 -6.66 -22.12
C LYS A 76 7.81 -6.76 -21.17
N PHE A 77 8.02 -6.67 -19.85
CA PHE A 77 6.92 -6.63 -18.90
C PHE A 77 6.33 -5.21 -18.84
N GLY A 78 5.07 -5.04 -19.26
CA GLY A 78 4.35 -3.78 -19.10
C GLY A 78 4.05 -3.44 -17.64
N PHE A 79 3.86 -2.14 -17.37
CA PHE A 79 3.61 -1.52 -16.04
C PHE A 79 2.65 -2.30 -15.12
N PHE A 80 1.57 -2.83 -15.68
CA PHE A 80 0.54 -3.54 -14.92
C PHE A 80 1.04 -4.78 -14.16
N LYS A 81 1.99 -5.52 -14.73
CA LYS A 81 2.43 -6.79 -14.14
C LYS A 81 3.16 -6.61 -12.80
N PRO A 82 4.20 -5.75 -12.68
CA PRO A 82 4.82 -5.47 -11.39
C PRO A 82 3.85 -4.76 -10.42
N PHE A 83 2.97 -3.88 -10.92
CA PHE A 83 1.97 -3.19 -10.11
C PHE A 83 1.01 -4.17 -9.40
N ILE A 84 0.46 -5.15 -10.13
CA ILE A 84 -0.44 -6.17 -9.58
C ILE A 84 0.27 -7.04 -8.54
N VAL A 85 1.54 -7.40 -8.77
CA VAL A 85 2.31 -8.22 -7.82
C VAL A 85 2.48 -7.48 -6.49
N LYS A 86 2.82 -6.18 -6.51
CA LYS A 86 2.94 -5.38 -5.28
C LYS A 86 1.62 -5.26 -4.51
N ILE A 87 0.50 -5.06 -5.22
CA ILE A 87 -0.84 -5.03 -4.60
C ILE A 87 -1.19 -6.37 -3.96
N LEU A 88 -0.83 -7.49 -4.62
CA LEU A 88 -1.08 -8.82 -4.08
C LEU A 88 -0.29 -9.04 -2.78
N PHE A 89 0.99 -8.63 -2.72
CA PHE A 89 1.77 -8.69 -1.48
C PHE A 89 1.22 -7.75 -0.41
N ALA A 90 0.79 -6.54 -0.77
CA ALA A 90 0.09 -5.63 0.15
C ALA A 90 -1.16 -6.26 0.76
N PHE A 91 -1.96 -6.95 -0.06
CA PHE A 91 -3.13 -7.66 0.40
C PHE A 91 -2.77 -8.84 1.31
N LEU A 92 -1.78 -9.67 0.94
CA LEU A 92 -1.30 -10.76 1.79
C LEU A 92 -0.82 -10.25 3.16
N MET A 93 -0.09 -9.14 3.20
CA MET A 93 0.33 -8.51 4.46
C MET A 93 -0.86 -8.10 5.33
N SER A 94 -1.89 -7.47 4.74
CA SER A 94 -3.09 -7.11 5.48
C SER A 94 -3.79 -8.32 6.08
N ILE A 95 -3.83 -9.45 5.36
CA ILE A 95 -4.41 -10.70 5.87
C ILE A 95 -3.59 -11.21 7.06
N VAL A 96 -2.26 -11.24 6.93
CA VAL A 96 -1.37 -11.67 8.02
C VAL A 96 -1.58 -10.78 9.26
N MET A 97 -1.63 -9.46 9.09
CA MET A 97 -1.88 -8.50 10.17
C MET A 97 -3.24 -8.70 10.85
N LEU A 98 -4.29 -8.96 10.06
CA LEU A 98 -5.62 -9.25 10.57
C LEU A 98 -5.67 -10.58 11.32
N LEU A 99 -5.01 -11.62 10.81
CA LEU A 99 -4.96 -12.94 11.43
C LEU A 99 -4.24 -12.91 12.78
N ILE A 100 -3.07 -12.25 12.85
CA ILE A 100 -2.30 -12.12 14.10
C ILE A 100 -3.13 -11.43 15.19
N ASN A 101 -3.92 -10.43 14.81
CA ASN A 101 -4.69 -9.63 15.76
C ASN A 101 -6.17 -10.02 15.87
N LEU A 102 -6.59 -11.10 15.20
CA LEU A 102 -7.98 -11.55 15.14
C LEU A 102 -8.63 -11.73 16.54
N PRO A 103 -7.96 -12.33 17.54
CA PRO A 103 -8.53 -12.50 18.88
C PRO A 103 -8.89 -11.17 19.56
N ASN A 104 -8.11 -10.12 19.28
CA ASN A 104 -8.28 -8.80 19.91
C ASN A 104 -9.17 -7.87 19.07
N ILE A 105 -9.35 -8.17 17.79
CA ILE A 105 -10.06 -7.31 16.83
C ILE A 105 -11.49 -7.78 16.58
N TYR A 106 -11.78 -9.08 16.71
CA TYR A 106 -13.06 -9.68 16.27
C TYR A 106 -14.30 -9.01 16.87
N HIS A 107 -14.23 -8.58 18.14
CA HIS A 107 -15.33 -7.88 18.80
C HIS A 107 -15.34 -6.36 18.58
N LEU A 108 -14.23 -5.78 18.13
CA LEU A 108 -14.05 -4.33 18.01
C LEU A 108 -14.20 -3.83 16.57
N ILE A 109 -13.90 -4.65 15.57
CA ILE A 109 -14.04 -4.30 14.16
C ILE A 109 -15.18 -5.14 13.57
N ASN A 110 -16.22 -4.46 13.11
CA ASN A 110 -17.23 -5.09 12.29
C ASN A 110 -16.61 -5.41 10.91
N LEU A 111 -16.19 -6.66 10.72
CA LEU A 111 -15.51 -7.14 9.50
C LEU A 111 -16.26 -6.79 8.22
N GLN A 112 -17.59 -6.81 8.25
CA GLN A 112 -18.42 -6.45 7.11
C GLN A 112 -18.24 -4.98 6.71
N SER A 113 -18.07 -4.09 7.69
CA SER A 113 -17.86 -2.65 7.46
C SER A 113 -16.47 -2.29 6.93
N SER A 114 -15.51 -3.22 6.98
CA SER A 114 -14.12 -3.04 6.55
C SER A 114 -13.79 -3.62 5.16
N ILE A 115 -14.77 -4.20 4.46
CA ILE A 115 -14.58 -4.85 3.14
C ILE A 115 -13.98 -3.90 2.08
N TRP A 116 -14.21 -2.59 2.20
CA TRP A 116 -13.65 -1.60 1.28
C TRP A 116 -12.14 -1.37 1.45
N PHE A 117 -11.57 -1.73 2.60
CA PHE A 117 -10.19 -1.38 2.95
C PHE A 117 -9.14 -2.07 2.07
N PRO A 118 -9.27 -3.36 1.70
CA PRO A 118 -8.38 -3.98 0.70
C PRO A 118 -8.33 -3.26 -0.66
N LEU A 119 -9.48 -2.76 -1.15
CA LEU A 119 -9.55 -2.01 -2.41
C LEU A 119 -8.74 -0.71 -2.33
N TYR A 120 -8.63 -0.15 -1.14
CA TYR A 120 -7.87 1.07 -0.89
C TYR A 120 -6.36 0.90 -1.16
N PHE A 121 -5.83 -0.32 -1.10
CA PHE A 121 -4.42 -0.57 -1.44
C PHE A 121 -4.09 -0.32 -2.91
N ILE A 122 -5.08 -0.42 -3.79
CA ILE A 122 -4.91 -0.08 -5.21
C ILE A 122 -4.59 1.42 -5.33
N TYR A 123 -5.35 2.25 -4.61
CA TYR A 123 -5.13 3.69 -4.54
C TYR A 123 -3.83 4.06 -3.81
N ALA A 124 -3.53 3.41 -2.68
CA ALA A 124 -2.28 3.66 -1.96
C ALA A 124 -1.05 3.29 -2.83
N SER A 125 -1.12 2.19 -3.58
CA SER A 125 -0.05 1.74 -4.48
C SER A 125 0.18 2.70 -5.66
N SER A 126 -0.89 3.26 -6.23
CA SER A 126 -0.77 4.21 -7.33
C SER A 126 -0.16 5.54 -6.90
N VAL A 127 -0.61 6.10 -5.76
CA VAL A 127 -0.04 7.35 -5.22
C VAL A 127 1.43 7.18 -4.85
N THR A 128 1.77 6.09 -4.14
CA THR A 128 3.16 5.80 -3.78
C THR A 128 4.04 5.63 -5.01
N TYR A 129 3.55 4.97 -6.06
CA TYR A 129 4.25 4.86 -7.34
C TYR A 129 4.55 6.24 -7.95
N ILE A 130 3.55 7.11 -8.06
CA ILE A 130 3.70 8.47 -8.61
C ILE A 130 4.76 9.24 -7.80
N CYS A 131 4.63 9.27 -6.47
CA CYS A 131 5.58 9.95 -5.60
C CYS A 131 7.00 9.38 -5.73
N SER A 132 7.15 8.06 -5.86
CA SER A 132 8.45 7.41 -6.02
C SER A 132 9.16 7.80 -7.32
N ILE A 133 8.41 7.96 -8.43
CA ILE A 133 8.94 8.42 -9.71
C ILE A 133 9.42 9.87 -9.61
N TYR A 134 8.58 10.75 -9.06
CA TYR A 134 8.90 12.18 -8.94
C TYR A 134 10.19 12.41 -8.15
N ALA A 135 10.38 11.66 -7.07
CA ALA A 135 11.58 11.76 -6.23
C ALA A 135 12.76 10.89 -6.69
N ARG A 136 12.65 10.23 -7.85
CA ARG A 136 13.64 9.29 -8.39
C ARG A 136 14.10 8.22 -7.38
N GLY A 137 13.27 7.90 -6.38
CA GLY A 137 13.61 6.97 -5.29
C GLY A 137 14.69 7.44 -4.30
N VAL A 138 15.16 8.69 -4.37
CA VAL A 138 16.30 9.15 -3.53
C VAL A 138 15.81 9.81 -2.23
N GLU A 139 14.70 10.54 -2.27
CA GLU A 139 14.28 11.36 -1.14
C GLU A 139 13.20 10.70 -0.27
N THR A 140 13.46 10.65 1.03
CA THR A 140 12.49 10.23 2.05
C THR A 140 11.30 11.20 2.18
N THR A 141 11.44 12.45 1.74
CA THR A 141 10.35 13.44 1.67
C THR A 141 9.17 12.96 0.82
N ALA A 142 9.44 12.19 -0.22
CA ALA A 142 8.44 11.66 -1.14
C ALA A 142 7.46 10.71 -0.44
N ILE A 143 7.95 9.90 0.51
CA ILE A 143 7.08 8.98 1.24
C ILE A 143 6.18 9.75 2.21
N SER A 144 6.68 10.81 2.85
CA SER A 144 5.85 11.63 3.73
C SER A 144 4.72 12.32 2.96
N PHE A 145 4.98 12.80 1.74
CA PHE A 145 3.92 13.36 0.88
C PHE A 145 2.91 12.29 0.46
N ALA A 146 3.36 11.10 0.07
CA ALA A 146 2.47 9.99 -0.26
C ALA A 146 1.58 9.62 0.94
N ILE A 147 2.17 9.47 2.13
CA ILE A 147 1.45 9.18 3.37
C ILE A 147 0.42 10.27 3.65
N LEU A 148 0.79 11.55 3.54
CA LEU A 148 -0.12 12.67 3.81
C LEU A 148 -1.34 12.63 2.88
N ILE A 149 -1.12 12.47 1.57
CA ILE A 149 -2.20 12.40 0.57
C ILE A 149 -3.10 11.19 0.85
N ILE A 150 -2.51 10.01 1.06
CA ILE A 150 -3.27 8.79 1.26
C ILE A 150 -4.06 8.90 2.58
N VAL A 151 -3.44 9.27 3.68
CA VAL A 151 -4.13 9.43 4.98
C VAL A 151 -5.26 10.47 4.90
N SER A 152 -5.05 11.58 4.21
CA SER A 152 -6.10 12.61 4.06
C SER A 152 -7.36 12.04 3.40
N ILE A 153 -7.19 11.22 2.37
CA ILE A 153 -8.31 10.59 1.66
C ILE A 153 -8.89 9.42 2.44
N LEU A 154 -8.07 8.68 3.21
CA LEU A 154 -8.57 7.67 4.14
C LEU A 154 -9.54 8.28 5.15
N VAL A 155 -9.20 9.43 5.75
CA VAL A 155 -10.08 10.15 6.69
C VAL A 155 -11.40 10.51 6.02
N LEU A 156 -11.37 11.07 4.81
CA LEU A 156 -12.57 11.43 4.06
C LEU A 156 -13.47 10.21 3.77
N ILE A 157 -12.90 9.09 3.33
CA ILE A 157 -13.65 7.85 3.05
C ILE A 157 -14.21 7.27 4.35
N PHE A 158 -13.45 7.33 5.45
CA PHE A 158 -13.88 6.77 6.73
C PHE A 158 -15.14 7.48 7.26
N LEU A 159 -15.25 8.79 7.05
CA LEU A 159 -16.39 9.64 7.45
C LEU A 159 -17.67 9.38 6.65
N LEU A 160 -17.60 8.70 5.50
CA LEU A 160 -18.80 8.35 4.74
C LEU A 160 -19.68 7.37 5.54
N PRO A 161 -21.00 7.59 5.66
CA PRO A 161 -21.84 6.77 6.51
C PRO A 161 -22.17 5.39 5.91
N SER A 162 -22.30 5.29 4.58
CA SER A 162 -22.71 4.04 3.93
C SER A 162 -21.54 3.27 3.32
N LEU A 163 -21.53 1.95 3.51
CA LEU A 163 -20.52 1.05 2.95
C LEU A 163 -20.48 1.10 1.41
N LEU A 164 -21.65 1.20 0.78
CA LEU A 164 -21.75 1.29 -0.67
C LEU A 164 -21.06 2.55 -1.19
N LEU A 165 -21.25 3.71 -0.55
CA LEU A 165 -20.54 4.94 -0.92
C LEU A 165 -19.03 4.80 -0.71
N LYS A 166 -18.57 4.15 0.37
CA LYS A 166 -17.14 3.88 0.58
C LYS A 166 -16.56 3.06 -0.56
N ILE A 167 -17.22 1.98 -0.97
CA ILE A 167 -16.73 1.12 -2.05
C ILE A 167 -16.69 1.88 -3.38
N VAL A 168 -17.78 2.59 -3.74
CA VAL A 168 -17.85 3.34 -4.99
C VAL A 168 -16.79 4.45 -5.05
N THR A 169 -16.59 5.18 -3.96
CA THR A 169 -15.58 6.25 -3.89
C THR A 169 -14.15 5.69 -3.95
N VAL A 170 -13.86 4.59 -3.25
CA VAL A 170 -12.55 3.94 -3.33
C VAL A 170 -12.28 3.45 -4.75
N LEU A 171 -13.27 2.83 -5.41
CA LEU A 171 -13.14 2.35 -6.79
C LEU A 171 -12.93 3.50 -7.78
N SER A 172 -13.70 4.59 -7.66
CA SER A 172 -13.54 5.73 -8.58
C SER A 172 -12.17 6.37 -8.45
N ILE A 173 -11.72 6.63 -7.22
CA ILE A 173 -10.41 7.26 -6.97
C ILE A 173 -9.28 6.31 -7.39
N SER A 174 -9.38 5.01 -7.10
CA SER A 174 -8.37 4.03 -7.51
C SER A 174 -8.27 3.92 -9.04
N LEU A 175 -9.39 3.88 -9.77
CA LEU A 175 -9.39 3.86 -11.24
C LEU A 175 -8.71 5.11 -11.83
N VAL A 176 -9.07 6.31 -11.36
CA VAL A 176 -8.44 7.56 -11.79
C VAL A 176 -6.94 7.52 -11.53
N SER A 177 -6.53 7.07 -10.34
CA SER A 177 -5.11 7.01 -9.98
C SER A 177 -4.31 6.01 -10.83
N ILE A 178 -4.91 4.89 -11.24
CA ILE A 178 -4.27 3.92 -12.16
C ILE A 178 -4.07 4.55 -13.54
N ILE A 179 -5.07 5.26 -14.07
CA ILE A 179 -4.97 5.94 -15.37
C ILE A 179 -3.81 6.94 -15.33
N VAL A 180 -3.74 7.74 -14.26
CA VAL A 180 -2.63 8.68 -14.05
C VAL A 180 -1.28 7.94 -14.02
N CYS A 181 -1.17 6.84 -13.29
CA CYS A 181 0.05 6.03 -13.24
C CYS A 181 0.48 5.52 -14.62
N GLN A 182 -0.45 5.09 -15.46
CA GLN A 182 -0.13 4.61 -16.81
C GLN A 182 0.48 5.74 -17.66
N ILE A 183 -0.12 6.93 -17.64
CA ILE A 183 0.38 8.10 -18.37
C ILE A 183 1.80 8.43 -17.90
N PHE A 184 2.04 8.47 -16.59
CA PHE A 184 3.38 8.72 -16.05
C PHE A 184 4.38 7.62 -16.40
N SER A 185 3.96 6.35 -16.40
CA SER A 185 4.84 5.22 -16.77
C SER A 185 5.29 5.30 -18.23
N GLN A 186 4.41 5.72 -19.15
CA GLN A 186 4.76 5.94 -20.56
C GLN A 186 5.75 7.09 -20.71
N SER A 187 5.59 8.18 -19.95
CA SER A 187 6.53 9.31 -19.99
C SER A 187 7.95 8.91 -19.59
N MET A 188 8.10 7.96 -18.66
CA MET A 188 9.40 7.41 -18.26
C MET A 188 10.04 6.55 -19.36
N TYR A 189 9.25 5.74 -20.06
CA TYR A 189 9.72 4.96 -21.21
C TYR A 189 10.37 5.85 -22.27
N TYR A 190 9.70 6.96 -22.64
CA TYR A 190 10.25 7.93 -23.60
C TYR A 190 11.56 8.56 -23.13
N ARG A 191 11.69 8.86 -21.83
CA ARG A 191 12.93 9.43 -21.26
C ARG A 191 14.11 8.44 -21.22
N THR A 192 13.85 7.13 -21.27
CA THR A 192 14.89 6.11 -21.28
C THR A 192 15.37 5.69 -22.67
N GLN A 193 14.67 6.12 -23.74
CA GLN A 193 15.02 5.83 -25.13
C GLN A 193 15.78 6.96 -25.84
N LEU A 194 15.83 8.14 -25.23
CA LEU A 194 16.67 9.27 -25.62
C LEU A 194 18.05 9.15 -24.96
#